data_AF-A0A6C0KUI7-F1
#
_entry.id   AF-A0A6C0KUI7-F1
#
_cell.length_a   1.000
_cell.length_b   1.000
_cell.length_c   1.000
_cell.angle_alpha   90.00
_cell.angle_beta   90.00
_cell.angle_gamma   90.00
#
_symmetry.space_group_name_H-M   'P 1'
#
loop_
_entity.id
_entity.type
_entity.pdbx_description
1 polymer ?
#
loop_
_entity_poly.entity_id
_entity_poly.type
_entity_poly.pdbx_seq_one_letter_code
_entity_poly.pdbx_strand_id
1 'polypeptide(L)'
;MDYKLFFWIVVTSIFSTIPLPLIKTYTKEKIKNELYVFISIVFNIFLIYLYIIVFNNESITIVYAIIKVLSILLTLVVDITLFKTVFTSSKIVGLILAVVSVILLSYE
;
A
#
# COMPACT_ATOMS: atom_id res chain seq x y z
N MET A 1 17.21 13.99 -1.11
CA MET A 1 15.81 13.81 -0.70
C MET A 1 15.66 14.36 0.70
N ASP A 2 14.82 15.38 0.89
CA ASP A 2 14.66 16.04 2.20
C ASP A 2 14.09 15.07 3.26
N TYR A 3 14.57 15.16 4.50
CA TYR A 3 14.08 14.32 5.62
C TYR A 3 12.56 14.44 5.81
N LYS A 4 12.00 15.64 5.56
CA LYS A 4 10.55 15.89 5.62
C LYS A 4 9.79 15.10 4.56
N LEU A 5 10.33 15.03 3.35
CA LEU A 5 9.74 14.29 2.24
C LEU A 5 9.81 12.78 2.49
N PHE A 6 10.96 12.28 2.97
CA PHE A 6 11.09 10.86 3.33
C PHE A 6 10.05 10.47 4.40
N PHE A 7 9.86 11.31 5.41
CA PHE A 7 8.82 11.11 6.41
C PHE A 7 7.43 10.98 5.77
N TRP A 8 7.05 11.91 4.87
CA TRP A 8 5.76 11.84 4.20
C TRP A 8 5.59 10.62 3.30
N ILE A 9 6.67 10.16 2.64
CA ILE A 9 6.65 8.91 1.85
C ILE A 9 6.38 7.71 2.75
N VAL A 10 7.03 7.61 3.90
CA VAL A 10 6.81 6.52 4.86
C VAL A 10 5.37 6.56 5.39
N VAL A 11 4.88 7.73 5.82
CA VAL A 11 3.49 7.91 6.28
C VAL A 11 2.50 7.49 5.18
N THR A 12 2.69 7.96 3.95
CA THR A 12 1.81 7.64 2.82
C THR A 12 1.80 6.14 2.52
N SER A 13 2.96 5.48 2.60
CA SER A 13 3.09 4.03 2.39
C SER A 13 2.36 3.20 3.46
N ILE A 14 2.35 3.67 4.70
CA ILE A 14 1.59 3.04 5.79
C ILE A 14 0.09 3.19 5.51
N PHE A 15 -0.36 4.41 5.22
CA PHE A 15 -1.77 4.69 4.97
C PHE A 15 -2.30 3.99 3.71
N SER A 16 -1.47 3.77 2.69
CA SER A 16 -1.88 3.00 1.51
C SER A 16 -2.04 1.51 1.79
N THR A 17 -1.41 1.02 2.84
CA THR A 17 -1.45 -0.40 3.22
C THR A 17 -2.72 -0.73 4.00
N ILE A 18 -3.21 0.17 4.86
CA ILE A 18 -4.31 -0.09 5.81
C ILE A 18 -5.63 -0.57 5.17
N PRO A 19 -6.10 0.00 4.04
CA PRO A 19 -7.35 -0.44 3.41
C PRO A 19 -7.34 -1.90 2.95
N LEU A 20 -6.19 -2.43 2.54
CA LEU A 20 -6.06 -3.77 1.95
C LEU A 20 -6.44 -4.89 2.96
N PRO A 21 -5.83 -4.95 4.17
CA PRO A 21 -6.26 -5.83 5.25
C PRO A 21 -7.74 -5.69 5.60
N LEU A 22 -8.26 -4.47 5.70
CA LEU A 22 -9.65 -4.24 6.10
C LEU A 22 -10.65 -4.82 5.08
N ILE A 23 -10.41 -4.60 3.78
CA ILE A 23 -11.22 -5.20 2.71
C ILE A 23 -11.07 -6.72 2.71
N LYS A 24 -9.85 -7.24 2.94
CA LYS A 24 -9.59 -8.67 3.03
C LYS A 24 -10.32 -9.32 4.22
N THR A 25 -10.39 -8.64 5.36
CA THR A 25 -11.16 -9.08 6.53
C THR A 25 -12.65 -9.10 6.19
N TYR A 26 -13.18 -8.01 5.62
CA TYR A 26 -14.58 -7.93 5.21
C TYR A 26 -14.99 -9.05 4.24
N THR A 27 -14.12 -9.41 3.30
CA THR A 27 -14.39 -10.47 2.32
C THR A 27 -14.26 -11.89 2.87
N LYS A 28 -13.46 -12.09 3.92
CA LYS A 28 -13.26 -13.39 4.58
C LYS A 28 -14.25 -13.66 5.71
N GLU A 29 -14.78 -12.63 6.36
CA GLU A 29 -15.72 -12.80 7.45
C GLU A 29 -17.06 -13.36 6.95
N LYS A 30 -17.61 -14.33 7.69
CA LYS A 30 -18.96 -14.87 7.42
C LYS A 30 -20.06 -13.85 7.68
N ILE A 31 -19.83 -12.94 8.63
CA ILE A 31 -20.72 -11.84 8.96
C ILE A 31 -20.06 -10.57 8.42
N LYS A 32 -20.69 -9.97 7.41
CA LYS A 32 -20.15 -8.79 6.74
C LYS A 32 -20.31 -7.56 7.62
N ASN A 33 -19.20 -7.05 8.17
CA ASN A 33 -19.20 -5.79 8.90
C ASN A 33 -18.85 -4.62 7.95
N GLU A 34 -19.86 -3.86 7.54
CA GLU A 34 -19.72 -2.72 6.61
C GLU A 34 -18.79 -1.62 7.15
N LEU A 35 -18.57 -1.58 8.46
CA LEU A 35 -17.67 -0.64 9.10
C LEU A 35 -16.23 -0.77 8.56
N TYR A 36 -15.77 -1.97 8.19
CA TYR A 36 -14.46 -2.15 7.57
C TYR A 36 -14.36 -1.52 6.19
N VAL A 37 -15.44 -1.56 5.40
CA VAL A 37 -15.52 -0.92 4.08
C VAL A 37 -15.55 0.59 4.25
N PHE A 38 -16.36 1.08 5.20
CA PHE A 38 -16.43 2.51 5.52
C PHE A 38 -15.07 3.06 5.95
N ILE A 39 -14.38 2.41 6.89
CA ILE A 39 -13.02 2.80 7.29
C ILE A 39 -12.07 2.77 6.09
N SER A 40 -12.12 1.72 5.25
CA SER A 40 -11.29 1.63 4.04
C SER A 40 -11.49 2.82 3.10
N ILE A 41 -12.73 3.29 2.93
CA ILE A 41 -13.04 4.47 2.11
C ILE A 41 -12.42 5.72 2.73
N VAL A 42 -12.61 5.93 4.04
CA VAL A 42 -12.05 7.09 4.76
C VAL A 42 -10.53 7.14 4.64
N PHE A 43 -9.86 5.99 4.82
CA PHE A 43 -8.41 5.89 4.67
C PHE A 43 -7.95 6.15 3.23
N ASN A 44 -8.69 5.72 2.21
CA ASN A 44 -8.38 6.03 0.82
C ASN A 44 -8.55 7.53 0.50
N ILE A 45 -9.57 8.19 1.04
CA ILE A 45 -9.75 9.65 0.91
C ILE A 45 -8.56 10.38 1.53
N PHE A 46 -8.16 9.96 2.74
CA PHE A 46 -7.00 10.52 3.42
C PHE A 46 -5.69 10.25 2.64
N LEU A 47 -5.57 9.09 2.02
CA LEU A 47 -4.44 8.74 1.18
C LEU A 47 -4.30 9.67 -0.03
N ILE A 48 -5.42 10.05 -0.68
CA ILE A 48 -5.41 11.03 -1.77
C ILE A 48 -4.83 12.37 -1.29
N TYR A 49 -5.23 12.83 -0.11
CA TYR A 49 -4.68 14.05 0.48
C TYR A 49 -3.17 13.95 0.73
N LEU A 50 -2.69 12.82 1.25
CA LEU A 50 -1.26 12.58 1.45
C LEU A 50 -0.48 12.58 0.12
N TYR A 51 -1.03 11.97 -0.94
CA TYR A 51 -0.40 12.01 -2.25
C TYR A 51 -0.27 13.44 -2.79
N ILE A 52 -1.27 14.31 -2.60
CA ILE A 52 -1.17 15.72 -3.01
C ILE A 52 -0.01 16.42 -2.29
N ILE A 53 0.15 16.20 -0.99
CA ILE A 53 1.27 16.78 -0.22
C ILE A 53 2.62 16.30 -0.75
N VAL A 54 2.74 15.00 -1.02
CA VAL A 54 4.00 14.39 -1.45
C VAL A 54 4.36 14.83 -2.87
N PHE A 55 3.41 14.82 -3.79
CA PHE A 55 3.64 15.12 -5.21
C PHE A 55 3.78 16.60 -5.53
N ASN A 56 3.33 17.50 -4.66
CA ASN A 56 3.59 18.93 -4.83
C ASN A 56 5.07 19.29 -4.68
N ASN A 57 5.90 18.40 -4.12
CA ASN A 57 7.29 18.70 -3.78
C ASN A 57 8.32 17.97 -4.68
N GLU A 58 7.92 16.99 -5.48
CA GLU A 58 8.84 16.10 -6.21
C GLU A 58 8.24 15.49 -7.48
N SER A 59 9.08 14.83 -8.28
CA SER A 59 8.60 14.07 -9.45
C SER A 59 7.69 12.91 -9.02
N ILE A 60 6.47 12.92 -9.56
CA ILE A 60 5.43 11.92 -9.26
C ILE A 60 5.95 10.51 -9.57
N THR A 61 6.69 10.37 -10.66
CA THR A 61 7.12 9.08 -11.21
C THR A 61 7.99 8.29 -10.22
N ILE A 62 9.03 8.90 -9.65
CA ILE A 62 9.96 8.21 -8.76
C ILE A 62 9.32 8.00 -7.38
N VAL A 63 8.66 9.03 -6.85
CA VAL A 63 8.12 8.99 -5.49
C VAL A 63 6.95 8.01 -5.37
N TYR A 64 6.08 7.96 -6.39
CA TYR A 64 4.99 6.98 -6.43
C TYR A 64 5.52 5.55 -6.45
N ALA A 65 6.56 5.27 -7.24
CA ALA A 65 7.22 3.96 -7.30
C ALA A 65 7.65 3.50 -5.90
N ILE A 66 8.37 4.37 -5.19
CA ILE A 66 8.89 4.10 -3.84
C ILE A 66 7.74 3.82 -2.87
N ILE A 67 6.69 4.65 -2.87
CA ILE A 67 5.52 4.46 -2.00
C ILE A 67 4.86 3.11 -2.27
N LYS A 68 4.71 2.73 -3.54
CA LYS A 68 4.06 1.47 -3.91
C LYS A 68 4.90 0.26 -3.53
N VAL A 69 6.21 0.28 -3.76
CA VAL A 69 7.09 -0.81 -3.32
C VAL A 69 7.06 -0.97 -1.80
N LEU A 70 7.17 0.14 -1.05
CA LEU A 70 7.05 0.11 0.40
C LEU A 70 5.70 -0.41 0.87
N SER A 71 4.60 0.01 0.25
CA SER A 71 3.26 -0.45 0.59
C SER A 71 3.07 -1.94 0.29
N ILE A 72 3.64 -2.46 -0.79
CA ILE A 72 3.63 -3.90 -1.10
C ILE A 72 4.36 -4.68 0.01
N LEU A 73 5.54 -4.23 0.42
CA LEU A 73 6.30 -4.85 1.50
C LEU A 73 5.55 -4.80 2.84
N LEU A 74 4.95 -3.66 3.19
CA LEU A 74 4.15 -3.52 4.40
C LEU A 74 2.91 -4.42 4.36
N THR A 75 2.22 -4.49 3.22
CA THR A 75 1.07 -5.38 3.03
C THR A 75 1.47 -6.83 3.26
N LEU A 76 2.66 -7.21 2.80
CA LEU A 76 3.21 -8.55 2.98
C LEU A 76 3.44 -8.88 4.45
N VAL A 77 4.04 -7.96 5.21
CA VAL A 77 4.21 -8.10 6.67
C VAL A 77 2.87 -8.25 7.37
N VAL A 78 1.88 -7.44 7.00
CA VAL A 78 0.52 -7.52 7.57
C VAL A 78 -0.15 -8.85 7.22
N ASP A 79 0.03 -9.34 6.00
CA ASP A 79 -0.55 -10.61 5.55
C ASP A 79 0.01 -11.84 6.27
N ILE A 80 1.30 -11.79 6.64
CA ILE A 80 1.95 -12.83 7.43
C ILE A 80 1.49 -12.76 8.89
N THR A 81 1.47 -11.55 9.46
CA THR A 81 1.22 -11.35 10.91
C THR A 81 -0.25 -11.50 11.28
N LEU A 82 -1.17 -10.83 10.57
CA LEU A 82 -2.60 -10.82 10.90
C LEU A 82 -3.36 -12.00 10.30
N PHE A 83 -3.04 -12.37 9.05
CA PHE A 83 -3.79 -13.41 8.33
C PHE A 83 -3.09 -14.78 8.33
N LYS A 84 -1.91 -14.89 8.96
CA LYS A 84 -1.08 -16.12 9.02
C LYS A 84 -0.94 -16.78 7.65
N THR A 85 -0.80 -15.95 6.62
CA THR A 85 -0.86 -16.42 5.24
C THR A 85 0.42 -17.18 4.91
N VAL A 86 0.30 -18.45 4.50
CA VAL A 86 1.45 -19.24 4.04
C VAL A 86 1.96 -18.69 2.70
N PHE A 87 3.27 -18.43 2.65
CA PHE A 87 3.97 -18.00 1.44
C PHE A 87 4.29 -19.21 0.57
N THR A 88 3.57 -19.32 -0.55
CA THR A 88 3.88 -20.29 -1.61
C THR A 88 4.82 -19.65 -2.61
N SER A 89 5.61 -20.45 -3.33
CA SER A 89 6.54 -19.98 -4.36
C SER A 89 5.85 -19.11 -5.42
N SER A 90 4.58 -19.42 -5.75
CA SER A 90 3.75 -18.62 -6.66
C SER A 90 3.48 -17.20 -6.16
N LYS A 91 3.30 -16.99 -4.85
CA LYS A 91 3.10 -15.65 -4.27
C LYS A 91 4.38 -14.83 -4.27
N ILE A 92 5.53 -15.47 -4.07
CA ILE A 92 6.84 -14.81 -4.13
C ILE A 92 7.10 -14.32 -5.56
N VAL A 93 6.89 -15.17 -6.57
CA VAL A 93 7.03 -14.77 -7.97
C VAL A 93 6.06 -13.64 -8.32
N GLY A 94 4.80 -13.73 -7.89
CA GLY A 94 3.82 -12.65 -8.07
C GLY A 94 4.24 -11.33 -7.43
N LEU A 95 4.86 -11.37 -6.25
CA LEU A 95 5.40 -10.18 -5.59
C LEU A 95 6.54 -9.54 -6.39
N ILE A 96 7.48 -10.35 -6.86
CA ILE A 96 8.61 -9.88 -7.67
C ILE A 96 8.09 -9.22 -8.94
N LEU A 97 7.15 -9.86 -9.63
CA LEU A 97 6.51 -9.29 -10.81
C LEU A 97 5.81 -7.97 -10.50
N ALA A 98 5.06 -7.88 -9.40
CA ALA A 98 4.39 -6.65 -8.99
C ALA A 98 5.39 -5.50 -8.75
N VAL A 99 6.50 -5.77 -8.05
CA VAL A 99 7.55 -4.77 -7.80
C VAL A 99 8.21 -4.34 -9.11
N VAL A 100 8.56 -5.30 -9.99
CA VAL A 100 9.17 -5.00 -11.29
C VAL A 100 8.23 -4.18 -12.17
N SER A 101 6.94 -4.52 -12.23
CA SER A 101 5.93 -3.77 -13.00
C SER A 101 5.80 -2.33 -12.51
N VAL A 102 5.77 -2.11 -11.19
CA VAL A 102 5.73 -0.76 -10.61
C VAL A 102 6.97 0.05 -10.99
N ILE A 103 8.15 -0.58 -10.92
CA ILE A 103 9.41 0.07 -11.29
C ILE A 103 9.41 0.42 -12.79
N LEU A 104 9.04 -0.52 -13.66
CA LEU A 104 8.98 -0.29 -15.11
C LEU A 104 8.02 0.83 -15.48
N LEU A 105 6.83 0.87 -14.87
CA LEU A 105 5.86 1.95 -15.05
C LEU A 105 6.41 3.31 -14.61
N SER A 106 7.42 3.32 -13.75
CA SER A 106 8.04 4.55 -13.24
C SER A 106 9.26 5.00 -14.07
N TYR A 107 9.60 4.27 -15.13
CA TYR A 107 10.63 4.67 -16.11
C TYR A 107 10.04 5.24 -17.40
N GLU A 108 8.69 5.26 -17.51
CA GLU A 108 7.95 6.04 -18.52
C GLU A 108 7.75 7.49 -18.07
#